data_AF-A0A402AQ08-F1
#
_entry.id   AF-A0A402AQ08-F1
#
_cell.length_a   1.000
_cell.length_b   1.000
_cell.length_c   1.000
_cell.angle_alpha   90.00
_cell.angle_beta   90.00
_cell.angle_gamma   90.00
#
_symmetry.space_group_name_H-M   'P 1'
#
loop_
_entity.id
_entity.type
_entity.pdbx_description
1 polymer ?
#
loop_
_entity_poly.entity_id
_entity_poly.type
_entity_poly.pdbx_seq_one_letter_code
_entity_poly.pdbx_strand_id
1 'polypeptide(L)'
;MNVDRSGYFTSEQQKYLAQRQQGIGHERTLQILSEWNEALKQFQTAFDQGVNPTDTKLISPARQLSNHQHELLGEEVSINESFEQRKKKIIEDTAAIDPKESELTKCISTSMDAVDSQ
;
A
#
# COMPACT_ATOMS: atom_id res chain seq x y z
N MET A 1 -9.71 -0.03 23.16
CA MET A 1 -9.89 1.01 22.12
C MET A 1 -10.51 0.33 20.91
N ASN A 2 -11.81 0.53 20.69
CA ASN A 2 -12.47 0.11 19.46
C ASN A 2 -12.16 1.16 18.39
N VAL A 3 -11.20 0.86 17.52
CA VAL A 3 -10.99 1.66 16.32
C VAL A 3 -12.19 1.39 15.42
N ASP A 4 -12.99 2.43 15.15
CA ASP A 4 -14.09 2.39 14.21
C ASP A 4 -13.60 1.81 12.87
N ARG A 5 -14.02 0.59 12.55
CA ARG A 5 -13.55 -0.15 11.37
C ARG A 5 -14.26 0.30 10.09
N SER A 6 -15.17 1.29 10.14
CA SER A 6 -16.11 1.59 9.04
C SER A 6 -16.00 2.97 8.39
N GLY A 7 -15.00 3.80 8.73
CA GLY A 7 -15.02 5.22 8.34
C GLY A 7 -14.56 5.61 6.92
N TYR A 8 -13.92 4.73 6.14
CA TYR A 8 -13.17 5.17 4.94
C TYR A 8 -13.72 4.68 3.61
N PHE A 9 -14.33 3.49 3.60
CA PHE A 9 -15.01 2.97 2.42
C PHE A 9 -16.51 2.98 2.67
N THR A 10 -17.29 3.44 1.70
CA THR A 10 -18.76 3.34 1.73
C THR A 10 -19.20 1.88 1.76
N SER A 11 -20.44 1.61 2.14
CA SER A 11 -20.98 0.24 2.12
C SER A 11 -20.90 -0.42 0.75
N GLU A 12 -21.04 0.35 -0.33
CA GLU A 12 -20.90 -0.14 -1.71
C GLU A 12 -19.45 -0.51 -2.02
N GLN A 13 -18.51 0.34 -1.62
CA GLN A 13 -17.08 0.09 -1.78
C GLN A 13 -16.62 -1.13 -0.97
N GLN A 14 -17.11 -1.30 0.26
CA GLN A 14 -16.83 -2.48 1.07
C GLN A 14 -17.39 -3.76 0.42
N LYS A 15 -18.59 -3.69 -0.15
CA LYS A 15 -19.18 -4.81 -0.90
C LYS A 15 -18.34 -5.17 -2.13
N TYR A 16 -17.87 -4.16 -2.87
CA TYR A 16 -16.97 -4.35 -3.99
C TYR A 16 -15.66 -5.05 -3.56
N LEU A 17 -15.00 -4.52 -2.52
CA LEU A 17 -13.75 -5.11 -2.01
C LEU A 17 -13.95 -6.55 -1.51
N ALA A 18 -15.08 -6.84 -0.87
CA ALA A 18 -15.41 -8.20 -0.46
C ALA A 18 -15.59 -9.15 -1.66
N GLN A 19 -16.27 -8.71 -2.71
CA GLN A 19 -16.41 -9.49 -3.95
C GLN A 19 -15.05 -9.68 -4.64
N ARG A 20 -14.21 -8.63 -4.66
CA ARG A 20 -12.87 -8.68 -5.23
C ARG A 20 -11.99 -9.70 -4.50
N GLN A 21 -11.96 -9.65 -3.18
CA GLN A 21 -11.20 -10.60 -2.36
C GLN A 21 -11.68 -12.06 -2.58
N GLN A 22 -12.99 -12.27 -2.71
CA GLN A 22 -13.53 -13.59 -3.07
C GLN A 22 -13.06 -14.05 -4.45
N GLY A 23 -13.01 -13.14 -5.44
CA GLY A 23 -12.55 -13.43 -6.79
C GLY A 23 -11.05 -13.75 -6.87
N ILE A 24 -10.21 -13.11 -6.06
CA ILE A 24 -8.77 -13.41 -5.94
C ILE A 24 -8.57 -14.80 -5.29
N GLY A 25 -9.39 -15.13 -4.29
CA GLY A 25 -9.30 -16.38 -3.55
C GLY A 25 -8.28 -16.33 -2.41
N HIS A 26 -8.47 -17.23 -1.44
CA HIS A 26 -7.73 -17.21 -0.18
C HIS A 26 -6.24 -17.48 -0.36
N GLU A 27 -5.87 -18.48 -1.16
CA GLU A 27 -4.49 -18.87 -1.39
C GLU A 27 -3.69 -17.73 -2.03
N ARG A 28 -4.22 -17.12 -3.09
CA ARG A 28 -3.58 -15.98 -3.74
C ARG A 28 -3.51 -14.77 -2.81
N THR A 29 -4.55 -14.52 -2.02
CA THR A 29 -4.51 -13.45 -0.99
C THR A 29 -3.35 -13.67 0.00
N LEU A 30 -3.15 -14.90 0.49
CA LEU A 30 -2.04 -15.21 1.39
C LEU A 30 -0.68 -15.03 0.71
N GLN A 31 -0.56 -15.44 -0.55
CA GLN A 31 0.65 -15.24 -1.34
C GLN A 31 0.97 -13.75 -1.50
N ILE A 32 0.00 -12.92 -1.88
CA ILE A 32 0.15 -11.47 -1.98
C ILE A 32 0.64 -10.90 -0.64
N LEU A 33 0.04 -11.29 0.49
CA LEU A 33 0.46 -10.81 1.81
C LEU A 33 1.90 -11.21 2.16
N SER A 34 2.33 -12.41 1.77
CA SER A 34 3.72 -12.85 1.95
C SER A 34 4.68 -12.01 1.13
N GLU A 35 4.40 -11.87 -0.17
CA GLU A 35 5.20 -11.10 -1.12
C GLU A 35 5.24 -9.60 -0.75
N TRP A 36 4.13 -9.05 -0.26
CA TRP A 36 4.04 -7.69 0.27
C TRP A 36 5.03 -7.49 1.42
N ASN A 37 5.06 -8.42 2.38
CA ASN A 37 6.00 -8.35 3.50
C ASN A 37 7.47 -8.46 3.06
N GLU A 38 7.77 -9.24 2.03
CA GLU A 38 9.12 -9.33 1.47
C GLU A 38 9.55 -8.01 0.81
N ALA A 39 8.68 -7.39 0.03
CA ALA A 39 8.95 -6.08 -0.56
C ALA A 39 9.14 -4.99 0.52
N LEU A 40 8.32 -4.99 1.58
CA LEU A 40 8.48 -4.05 2.70
C LEU A 40 9.84 -4.19 3.40
N LYS A 41 10.37 -5.41 3.55
CA LYS A 41 11.72 -5.63 4.12
C LYS A 41 12.83 -5.04 3.23
N GLN A 42 12.66 -5.10 1.91
CA GLN A 42 13.61 -4.47 0.97
C GLN A 42 13.59 -2.95 1.12
N PHE A 43 12.40 -2.35 1.21
CA PHE A 43 12.25 -0.92 1.48
C PHE A 43 12.86 -0.51 2.82
N GLN A 44 12.59 -1.25 3.90
CA GLN A 44 13.19 -0.99 5.20
C GLN A 44 14.73 -0.98 5.12
N THR A 45 15.30 -2.01 4.49
CA THR A 45 16.76 -2.14 4.33
C THR A 45 17.34 -0.97 3.52
N ALA A 46 16.71 -0.61 2.41
CA ALA A 46 17.16 0.48 1.56
C ALA A 46 17.00 1.86 2.24
N PHE A 47 15.91 2.06 2.97
CA PHE A 47 15.64 3.26 3.74
C PHE A 47 16.67 3.45 4.85
N ASP A 48 17.01 2.38 5.59
CA ASP A 48 18.07 2.41 6.61
C ASP A 48 19.47 2.69 6.02
N GLN A 49 19.67 2.42 4.72
CA GLN A 49 20.88 2.78 3.97
C GLN A 49 20.84 4.20 3.37
N GLY A 50 19.74 4.94 3.55
CA GLY A 50 19.56 6.28 2.98
C GLY A 50 19.37 6.29 1.46
N VAL A 51 18.88 5.19 0.87
CA VAL A 51 18.59 5.12 -0.57
C VAL A 51 17.42 6.04 -0.92
N ASN A 52 17.53 6.74 -2.05
CA ASN A 52 16.47 7.63 -2.53
C ASN A 52 15.25 6.81 -3.03
N PRO A 53 14.00 7.21 -2.73
CA PRO A 53 12.78 6.56 -3.23
C PRO A 53 12.74 6.29 -4.74
N THR A 54 13.37 7.14 -5.57
CA THR A 54 13.37 6.97 -7.04
C THR A 54 14.59 6.20 -7.56
N ASP A 55 15.41 5.64 -6.68
CA ASP A 55 16.57 4.85 -7.04
C ASP A 55 16.17 3.55 -7.76
N THR A 56 16.98 3.12 -8.73
CA THR A 56 16.72 1.92 -9.52
C THR A 56 16.63 0.65 -8.68
N LYS A 57 17.29 0.62 -7.50
CA LYS A 57 17.19 -0.48 -6.53
C LYS A 57 15.78 -0.68 -5.97
N LEU A 58 14.96 0.36 -5.95
CA LEU A 58 13.59 0.31 -5.43
C LEU A 58 12.53 0.04 -6.50
N ILE A 59 12.90 0.06 -7.79
CA ILE A 59 11.93 -0.15 -8.89
C ILE A 59 11.25 -1.52 -8.80
N SER A 60 12.02 -2.59 -8.57
CA SER A 60 11.46 -3.95 -8.51
C SER A 60 10.47 -4.12 -7.35
N PRO A 61 10.84 -3.83 -6.08
CA PRO A 61 9.88 -3.93 -4.98
C PRO A 61 8.72 -2.92 -5.11
N ALA A 62 8.95 -1.73 -5.67
CA ALA A 62 7.87 -0.77 -5.94
C ALA A 62 6.83 -1.31 -6.91
N ARG A 63 7.28 -1.88 -8.06
CA ARG A 63 6.38 -2.50 -9.04
C ARG A 63 5.62 -3.68 -8.45
N GLN A 64 6.28 -4.47 -7.60
CA GLN A 64 5.63 -5.60 -6.94
C GLN A 64 4.50 -5.12 -6.00
N LEU A 65 4.75 -4.09 -5.18
CA LEU A 65 3.72 -3.52 -4.30
C LEU A 65 2.59 -2.86 -5.09
N SER A 66 2.90 -2.13 -6.16
CA SER A 66 1.88 -1.51 -7.03
C SER A 66 0.97 -2.58 -7.66
N ASN A 67 1.56 -3.63 -8.25
CA ASN A 67 0.80 -4.73 -8.83
C ASN A 67 -0.10 -5.42 -7.80
N HIS A 68 0.41 -5.67 -6.59
CA HIS A 68 -0.37 -6.26 -5.51
C HIS A 68 -1.51 -5.36 -5.04
N GLN A 69 -1.28 -4.04 -4.97
CA GLN A 69 -2.30 -3.06 -4.64
C GLN A 69 -3.41 -3.09 -5.69
N HIS A 70 -3.06 -3.09 -6.98
CA HIS A 70 -4.03 -3.21 -8.07
C HIS A 70 -4.77 -4.56 -8.06
N GLU A 71 -4.08 -5.65 -7.74
CA GLU A 71 -4.73 -6.96 -7.64
C GLU A 71 -5.80 -6.95 -6.55
N LEU A 72 -5.48 -6.40 -5.37
CA LEU A 72 -6.36 -6.32 -4.20
C LEU A 72 -7.51 -5.30 -4.35
N LEU A 73 -7.22 -4.11 -4.87
CA LEU A 73 -8.18 -3.01 -4.97
C LEU A 73 -8.98 -3.01 -6.27
N GLY A 74 -8.47 -3.63 -7.32
CA GLY A 74 -9.06 -3.57 -8.66
C GLY A 74 -8.95 -2.18 -9.30
N GLU A 75 -9.74 -1.99 -10.37
CA GLU A 75 -9.66 -0.81 -11.25
C GLU A 75 -10.72 0.26 -10.94
N GLU A 76 -11.54 0.05 -9.89
CA GLU A 76 -12.57 1.03 -9.52
C GLU A 76 -11.93 2.33 -9.03
N VAL A 77 -12.14 3.41 -9.77
CA VAL A 77 -11.52 4.72 -9.50
C VAL A 77 -11.85 5.21 -8.09
N SER A 78 -13.12 5.11 -7.68
CA SER A 78 -13.56 5.57 -6.35
C SER A 78 -12.88 4.80 -5.19
N ILE A 79 -12.55 3.52 -5.40
CA ILE A 79 -11.83 2.70 -4.42
C ILE A 79 -10.39 3.19 -4.29
N ASN A 80 -9.72 3.39 -5.42
CA ASN A 80 -8.35 3.89 -5.45
C ASN A 80 -8.24 5.27 -4.80
N GLU A 81 -9.16 6.20 -5.11
CA GLU A 81 -9.20 7.52 -4.46
C GLU A 81 -9.38 7.43 -2.93
N SER A 82 -10.30 6.58 -2.48
CA SER A 82 -10.57 6.40 -1.04
C SER A 82 -9.37 5.75 -0.32
N PHE A 83 -8.71 4.81 -0.99
CA PHE A 83 -7.48 4.18 -0.50
C PHE A 83 -6.33 5.20 -0.39
N GLU A 84 -6.12 6.02 -1.41
CA GLU A 84 -5.08 7.06 -1.42
C GLU A 84 -5.29 8.10 -0.32
N GLN A 85 -6.54 8.53 -0.11
CA GLN A 85 -6.90 9.42 1.00
C GLN A 85 -6.59 8.78 2.37
N ARG A 86 -6.92 7.49 2.52
CA ARG A 86 -6.62 6.74 3.75
C ARG A 86 -5.11 6.59 3.97
N LYS A 87 -4.35 6.26 2.93
CA LYS A 87 -2.88 6.15 2.96
C LYS A 87 -2.26 7.46 3.42
N LYS A 88 -2.65 8.60 2.83
CA LYS A 88 -2.21 9.93 3.23
C LYS A 88 -2.49 10.21 4.71
N LYS A 89 -3.72 9.92 5.17
CA LYS A 89 -4.08 10.12 6.58
C LYS A 89 -3.27 9.24 7.53
N ILE A 90 -3.02 7.98 7.17
CA ILE A 90 -2.17 7.08 7.97
C ILE A 90 -0.76 7.64 8.08
N ILE A 91 -0.18 8.14 6.99
CA ILE A 91 1.15 8.77 7.00
C ILE A 91 1.19 9.98 7.94
N GLU A 92 0.18 10.84 7.88
CA GLU A 92 0.04 12.02 8.74
C GLU A 92 -0.12 11.66 10.23
N ASP A 93 -1.04 10.74 10.53
CA ASP A 93 -1.30 10.29 11.90
C ASP A 93 -0.06 9.57 12.49
N THR A 94 0.65 8.78 11.67
CA THR A 94 1.88 8.07 12.06
C THR A 94 3.04 9.03 12.29
N ALA A 95 3.14 10.13 11.53
CA ALA A 95 4.22 11.11 11.71
C ALA A 95 4.27 11.71 13.12
N ALA A 96 3.13 11.79 13.79
CA ALA A 96 3.04 12.29 15.17
C ALA A 96 3.48 11.26 16.23
N ILE A 97 3.51 9.97 15.88
CA ILE A 97 3.78 8.85 16.79
C ILE A 97 5.18 8.27 16.52
N ASP A 98 5.45 7.93 15.27
CA ASP A 98 6.72 7.41 14.77
C ASP A 98 7.08 8.12 13.44
N PRO A 99 7.90 9.18 13.51
CA PRO A 99 8.35 9.90 12.33
C PRO A 99 9.11 9.02 11.33
N LYS A 100 9.86 8.02 11.82
CA LYS A 100 10.67 7.14 10.97
C LYS A 100 9.77 6.20 10.17
N GLU A 101 8.76 5.63 10.81
CA GLU A 101 7.76 4.79 10.11
C GLU A 101 6.97 5.61 9.09
N SER A 102 6.63 6.87 9.41
CA SER A 102 6.00 7.79 8.45
C SER A 102 6.89 8.08 7.24
N GLU A 103 8.18 8.34 7.45
CA GLU A 103 9.14 8.57 6.36
C GLU A 103 9.36 7.33 5.49
N LEU A 104 9.42 6.14 6.09
CA LEU A 104 9.48 4.89 5.34
C LEU A 104 8.22 4.70 4.48
N THR A 105 7.04 4.95 5.06
CA THR A 105 5.77 4.82 4.33
C THR A 105 5.69 5.82 3.16
N LYS A 106 6.20 7.05 3.36
CA LYS A 106 6.36 8.04 2.27
C LYS A 106 7.32 7.54 1.20
N CYS A 107 8.47 7.00 1.59
CA CYS A 107 9.45 6.44 0.66
C CYS A 107 8.82 5.35 -0.22
N ILE A 108 8.08 4.41 0.38
CA ILE A 108 7.34 3.36 -0.34
C ILE A 108 6.34 3.99 -1.32
N SER A 109 5.48 4.90 -0.85
CA SER A 109 4.47 5.55 -1.70
C SER A 109 5.11 6.26 -2.89
N THR A 110 6.14 7.08 -2.67
CA THR A 110 6.84 7.80 -3.74
C THR A 110 7.47 6.84 -4.75
N SER A 111 8.02 5.72 -4.28
CA SER A 111 8.62 4.72 -5.16
C SER A 111 7.57 4.03 -6.05
N MET A 112 6.40 3.72 -5.48
CA MET A 112 5.25 3.17 -6.22
C MET A 112 4.71 4.17 -7.25
N ASP A 113 4.46 5.42 -6.85
CA ASP A 113 3.98 6.47 -7.74
C ASP A 113 4.94 6.70 -8.93
N ALA A 114 6.25 6.58 -8.68
CA ALA A 114 7.29 6.74 -9.70
C ALA A 114 7.30 5.63 -10.75
N VAL A 115 6.88 4.40 -10.40
CA VAL A 115 6.81 3.28 -11.36
C VAL A 115 5.47 3.22 -12.09
N ASP A 116 4.39 3.72 -11.48
CA ASP A 116 3.07 3.81 -12.12
C ASP A 116 2.99 4.92 -13.17
N SER A 117 3.90 5.90 -13.09
CA SER A 117 4.01 7.02 -14.03
C SER A 117 4.83 6.71 -15.30
N GLN A 118 5.35 5.49 -15.45
CA GLN A 118 6.22 5.06 -16.56
C GLN A 118 5.46 4.27 -17.64
#